data_AF-A0A3D1GVC7-F1
#
_entry.id   AF-A0A3D1GVC7-F1
#
_cell.length_a   1.000
_cell.length_b   1.000
_cell.length_c   1.000
_cell.angle_alpha   90.00
_cell.angle_beta   90.00
_cell.angle_gamma   90.00
#
_symmetry.space_group_name_H-M   'P 1'
#
loop_
_entity.id
_entity.type
_entity.pdbx_description
1 polymer ?
#
loop_
_entity_poly.entity_id
_entity_poly.type
_entity_poly.pdbx_seq_one_letter_code
_entity_poly.pdbx_strand_id
1 'polypeptide(L)'
;MSYSTEMRNDQPQIFTRRRLACLLGASAVLGLPLSGVRSDALRLKLDAGEQPLPGSSLQTKSGQPLRLAEAGSQALLVNFWATWCGPCVVELPALETAAAHLREHSIKVVLVNVDRGGAEVAQPFLDKRQINTPLSAYDPNGEWARALKLRGLPTTLLIKQGLSGYASHTGPAEWASPAVLDQVTDYLG
;
A
#
# COMPACT_ATOMS: atom_id res chain seq x y z
N MET A 1 -14.49 69.64 -23.97
CA MET A 1 -15.52 69.71 -22.90
C MET A 1 -14.90 69.17 -21.64
N SER A 2 -14.41 70.09 -20.82
CA SER A 2 -13.82 69.84 -19.50
C SER A 2 -14.94 69.61 -18.50
N TYR A 3 -14.77 68.64 -17.61
CA TYR A 3 -15.39 68.70 -16.27
C TYR A 3 -14.46 68.02 -15.27
N SER A 4 -13.68 68.86 -14.59
CA SER A 4 -13.05 68.56 -13.31
C SER A 4 -14.10 68.80 -12.24
N THR A 5 -14.35 67.86 -11.32
CA THR A 5 -14.97 68.22 -10.02
C THR A 5 -14.58 67.22 -8.92
N GLU A 6 -13.63 67.67 -8.11
CA GLU A 6 -13.55 67.60 -6.64
C GLU A 6 -13.51 66.25 -5.91
N MET A 7 -12.30 65.96 -5.41
CA MET A 7 -12.12 65.28 -4.13
C MET A 7 -12.65 66.16 -2.99
N ARG A 8 -13.47 65.59 -2.10
CA ARG A 8 -13.85 66.26 -0.86
C ARG A 8 -13.54 65.36 0.34
N ASN A 9 -12.47 65.77 0.99
CA ASN A 9 -12.05 65.43 2.34
C ASN A 9 -13.06 65.99 3.34
N ASP A 10 -13.55 65.18 4.27
CA ASP A 10 -14.15 65.66 5.52
C ASP A 10 -14.06 64.57 6.61
N GLN A 11 -13.16 64.79 7.57
CA GLN A 11 -13.21 64.26 8.93
C GLN A 11 -13.55 65.46 9.81
N PRO A 12 -14.45 65.33 10.81
CA PRO A 12 -13.90 65.17 12.16
C PRO A 12 -14.73 64.32 13.14
N GLN A 13 -13.98 63.62 14.00
CA GLN A 13 -14.09 63.49 15.47
C GLN A 13 -15.44 63.82 16.14
N ILE A 14 -15.90 62.96 17.07
CA ILE A 14 -16.16 63.31 18.48
C ILE A 14 -16.60 62.04 19.27
N PHE A 15 -15.90 61.87 20.39
CA PHE A 15 -16.22 61.07 21.59
C PHE A 15 -17.70 60.83 21.88
N THR A 16 -18.07 59.58 22.13
CA THR A 16 -18.95 59.26 23.28
C THR A 16 -18.59 57.89 23.85
N ARG A 17 -18.06 57.91 25.08
CA ARG A 17 -17.91 56.73 25.94
C ARG A 17 -19.30 56.13 26.18
N ARG A 18 -19.54 54.92 25.67
CA ARG A 18 -20.56 54.03 26.22
C ARG A 18 -19.87 52.82 26.82
N ARG A 19 -19.73 52.84 28.14
CA ARG A 19 -19.47 51.64 28.93
C ARG A 19 -20.71 50.75 28.82
N LEU A 20 -20.66 49.72 28.00
CA LEU A 20 -21.51 48.54 28.19
C LEU A 20 -20.64 47.45 28.78
N ALA A 21 -20.81 47.23 30.08
CA ALA A 21 -20.55 45.94 30.68
C ALA A 21 -21.61 44.98 30.14
N CYS A 22 -21.21 43.87 29.54
CA CYS A 22 -22.05 42.68 29.45
C CYS A 22 -21.19 41.44 29.10
N LEU A 23 -21.25 40.49 30.03
CA LEU A 23 -21.15 39.05 29.85
C LEU A 23 -19.74 38.47 29.63
N LEU A 24 -19.22 37.93 30.74
CA LEU A 24 -18.29 36.81 30.78
C LEU A 24 -18.85 35.66 29.94
N GLY A 25 -18.43 35.56 28.68
CA GLY A 25 -18.60 34.35 27.89
C GLY A 25 -17.57 33.33 28.35
N ALA A 26 -17.95 32.47 29.30
CA ALA A 26 -17.21 31.25 29.56
C ALA A 26 -17.44 30.32 28.37
N SER A 27 -16.58 30.41 27.34
CA SER A 27 -16.52 29.41 26.28
C SER A 27 -15.99 28.12 26.89
N ALA A 28 -16.91 27.27 27.35
CA ALA A 28 -16.62 25.88 27.60
C ALA A 28 -16.25 25.25 26.25
N VAL A 29 -14.95 25.16 25.98
CA VAL A 29 -14.42 24.31 24.91
C VAL A 29 -14.73 22.89 25.36
N LEU A 30 -15.90 22.39 24.97
CA LEU A 30 -16.24 20.98 25.03
C LEU A 30 -15.15 20.26 24.24
N GLY A 31 -14.17 19.71 24.96
CA GLY A 31 -13.17 18.82 24.41
C GLY A 31 -13.89 17.64 23.80
N LEU A 32 -14.13 17.70 22.48
CA LEU A 32 -14.45 16.52 21.71
C LEU A 32 -13.32 15.53 21.97
N PRO A 33 -13.59 14.34 22.55
CA PRO A 33 -12.55 13.34 22.64
C PRO A 33 -12.09 13.07 21.21
N LEU A 34 -10.82 13.38 20.93
CA LEU A 34 -10.09 12.87 19.78
C LEU A 34 -10.09 11.34 19.93
N SER A 35 -11.23 10.74 19.62
CA SER A 35 -11.37 9.30 19.51
C SER A 35 -10.55 8.98 18.29
N GLY A 36 -9.32 8.55 18.53
CA GLY A 36 -8.35 8.25 17.48
C GLY A 36 -9.03 7.44 16.40
N VAL A 37 -8.81 7.83 15.14
CA VAL A 37 -9.15 7.01 13.98
C VAL A 37 -8.67 5.59 14.31
N ARG A 38 -9.62 4.66 14.46
CA ARG A 38 -9.29 3.28 14.83
C ARG A 38 -8.41 2.71 13.73
N SER A 39 -7.20 2.28 14.12
CA SER A 39 -6.17 1.69 13.26
C SER A 39 -6.65 0.47 12.47
N ASP A 40 -7.80 -0.11 12.83
CA ASP A 40 -8.36 -1.31 12.20
C ASP A 40 -8.70 -1.11 10.71
N ALA A 41 -8.97 0.12 10.25
CA ALA A 41 -9.25 0.39 8.84
C ALA A 41 -8.01 0.24 7.92
N LEU A 42 -6.80 0.17 8.47
CA LEU A 42 -5.56 0.00 7.72
C LEU A 42 -5.04 -1.45 7.71
N ARG A 43 -5.72 -2.39 8.37
CA ARG A 43 -5.25 -3.78 8.47
C ARG A 43 -5.64 -4.63 7.27
N LEU A 44 -4.76 -5.56 6.92
CA LEU A 44 -5.04 -6.60 5.94
C LEU A 44 -6.12 -7.54 6.46
N LYS A 45 -7.12 -7.81 5.63
CA LYS A 45 -7.96 -9.00 5.78
C LYS A 45 -7.16 -10.21 5.32
N LEU A 46 -6.84 -11.11 6.25
CA LEU A 46 -6.10 -12.34 6.00
C LEU A 46 -7.05 -13.54 6.03
N ASP A 47 -7.19 -14.22 4.90
CA ASP A 47 -7.93 -15.47 4.76
C ASP A 47 -6.93 -16.65 4.73
N ALA A 48 -7.28 -17.80 5.31
CA ALA A 48 -6.41 -18.97 5.25
C ALA A 48 -6.38 -19.53 3.81
N GLY A 49 -5.19 -19.90 3.32
CA GLY A 49 -5.00 -20.49 2.01
C GLY A 49 -5.74 -21.82 1.88
N GLU A 50 -6.71 -21.88 0.97
CA GLU A 50 -7.54 -23.08 0.76
C GLU A 50 -6.85 -24.14 -0.12
N GLN A 51 -5.96 -23.72 -1.03
CA GLN A 51 -5.27 -24.60 -1.97
C GLN A 51 -3.82 -24.80 -1.53
N PRO A 52 -3.23 -26.00 -1.72
CA PRO A 52 -1.82 -26.21 -1.47
C PRO A 52 -0.97 -25.34 -2.39
N LEU A 53 0.22 -24.93 -1.91
CA LEU A 53 1.20 -24.26 -2.75
C LEU A 53 1.64 -25.20 -3.90
N PRO A 54 1.65 -24.73 -5.17
CA PRO A 54 2.16 -25.51 -6.28
C PRO A 54 3.62 -25.93 -6.08
N GLY A 55 3.96 -27.17 -6.47
CA GLY A 55 5.34 -27.67 -6.45
C GLY A 55 6.16 -27.27 -7.68
N SER A 56 5.56 -26.63 -8.67
CA SER A 56 6.25 -26.13 -9.87
C SER A 56 7.04 -24.86 -9.54
N SER A 57 8.16 -24.63 -10.25
CA SER A 57 8.94 -23.40 -10.10
C SER A 57 8.37 -22.26 -10.95
N LEU A 58 8.45 -21.03 -10.44
CA LEU A 58 8.33 -19.81 -11.24
C LEU A 58 9.69 -19.45 -11.86
N GLN A 59 9.70 -18.65 -12.92
CA GLN A 59 10.96 -18.12 -13.49
C GLN A 59 11.24 -16.72 -12.96
N THR A 60 12.50 -16.43 -12.61
CA THR A 60 12.95 -15.09 -12.20
C THR A 60 13.47 -14.27 -13.39
N LYS A 61 13.77 -12.98 -13.18
CA LYS A 61 14.40 -12.11 -14.20
C LYS A 61 15.68 -12.71 -14.79
N SER A 62 16.47 -13.42 -13.98
CA SER A 62 17.72 -14.04 -14.42
C SER A 62 17.52 -15.40 -15.10
N GLY A 63 16.27 -15.84 -15.33
CA GLY A 63 15.94 -17.16 -15.86
C GLY A 63 16.18 -18.30 -14.88
N GLN A 64 16.44 -17.98 -13.60
CA GLN A 64 16.61 -19.00 -12.56
C GLN A 64 15.25 -19.46 -12.04
N PRO A 65 15.05 -20.77 -11.81
CA PRO A 65 13.83 -21.28 -11.22
C PRO A 65 13.72 -20.85 -9.76
N LEU A 66 12.58 -20.28 -9.39
CA LEU A 66 12.19 -19.96 -8.02
C LEU A 66 11.16 -20.96 -7.53
N ARG A 67 11.52 -21.72 -6.50
CA ARG A 67 10.63 -22.66 -5.83
C ARG A 67 10.16 -22.06 -4.52
N LEU A 68 8.94 -21.52 -4.49
CA LEU A 68 8.41 -20.86 -3.29
C LEU A 68 8.22 -21.84 -2.13
N ALA A 69 7.85 -23.10 -2.42
CA ALA A 69 7.71 -24.16 -1.41
C ALA A 69 9.05 -24.61 -0.79
N GLU A 70 10.19 -24.35 -1.45
CA GLU A 70 11.53 -24.73 -0.98
C GLU A 70 12.32 -23.53 -0.43
N ALA A 71 11.73 -22.34 -0.39
CA ALA A 71 12.35 -21.12 0.12
C ALA A 71 12.53 -21.09 1.66
N GLY A 72 12.73 -22.26 2.28
CA GLY A 72 12.72 -22.51 3.72
C GLY A 72 13.79 -21.80 4.56
N SER A 73 14.57 -20.90 3.96
CA SER A 73 15.48 -20.01 4.68
C SER A 73 14.83 -18.68 5.11
N GLN A 74 13.70 -18.28 4.53
CA GLN A 74 13.05 -16.98 4.80
C GLN A 74 11.53 -17.05 4.67
N ALA A 75 10.82 -16.20 5.39
CA ALA A 75 9.39 -15.98 5.18
C ALA A 75 9.17 -15.16 3.89
N LEU A 76 8.02 -15.33 3.24
CA LEU A 76 7.72 -14.69 1.95
C LEU A 76 6.44 -13.88 1.99
N LEU A 77 6.48 -12.70 1.36
CA LEU A 77 5.32 -11.95 0.88
C LEU A 77 5.30 -12.06 -0.64
N VAL A 78 4.33 -12.78 -1.19
CA VAL A 78 4.24 -13.07 -2.63
C VAL A 78 3.02 -12.37 -3.22
N ASN A 79 3.23 -11.31 -3.99
CA ASN A 79 2.16 -10.52 -4.61
C ASN A 79 1.99 -10.90 -6.08
N PHE A 80 0.78 -11.31 -6.46
CA PHE A 80 0.38 -11.57 -7.83
C PHE A 80 -0.17 -10.29 -8.46
N TRP A 81 0.38 -9.90 -9.60
CA TRP A 81 0.04 -8.65 -10.28
C TRP A 81 0.13 -8.76 -11.81
N ALA A 82 -0.38 -7.74 -12.50
CA ALA A 82 -0.25 -7.61 -13.95
C ALA A 82 -0.13 -6.14 -14.39
N THR A 83 0.48 -5.89 -15.55
CA THR A 83 0.70 -4.54 -16.08
C THR A 83 -0.60 -3.81 -16.44
N TRP A 84 -1.64 -4.57 -16.78
CA TRP A 84 -2.97 -4.07 -17.11
C TRP A 84 -3.89 -3.92 -15.88
N CYS A 85 -3.46 -4.36 -14.70
CA CYS A 85 -4.24 -4.28 -13.47
C CYS A 85 -4.01 -2.92 -12.79
N GLY A 86 -4.96 -1.99 -12.93
CA GLY A 86 -4.88 -0.64 -12.36
C GLY A 86 -4.51 -0.60 -10.87
N PRO A 87 -5.26 -1.28 -9.98
CA PRO A 87 -4.96 -1.31 -8.55
C PRO A 87 -3.57 -1.90 -8.24
N CYS A 88 -3.16 -2.93 -8.97
CA CYS A 88 -1.82 -3.52 -8.81
C CYS A 88 -0.72 -2.50 -9.11
N VAL A 89 -0.87 -1.74 -10.19
CA VAL A 89 0.12 -0.73 -10.58
C VAL A 89 0.23 0.40 -9.54
N VAL A 90 -0.87 0.76 -8.89
CA VAL A 90 -0.92 1.78 -7.84
C VAL A 90 -0.12 1.35 -6.60
N GLU A 91 -0.15 0.07 -6.22
CA GLU A 91 0.51 -0.40 -5.00
C GLU A 91 2.01 -0.74 -5.15
N LEU A 92 2.53 -0.84 -6.39
CA LEU A 92 3.93 -1.21 -6.63
C LEU A 92 4.97 -0.34 -5.89
N PRO A 93 4.86 1.00 -5.83
CA PRO A 93 5.82 1.82 -5.07
C PRO A 93 5.79 1.56 -3.56
N ALA A 94 4.61 1.22 -3.02
CA ALA A 94 4.47 0.85 -1.61
C ALA A 94 5.12 -0.52 -1.35
N LEU A 95 4.98 -1.47 -2.27
CA LEU A 95 5.66 -2.78 -2.21
C LEU A 95 7.19 -2.66 -2.33
N GLU A 96 7.70 -1.74 -3.16
CA GLU A 96 9.14 -1.42 -3.22
C GLU A 96 9.66 -0.96 -1.85
N THR A 97 8.95 -0.03 -1.22
CA THR A 97 9.29 0.49 0.11
C THR A 97 9.19 -0.60 1.18
N ALA A 98 8.11 -1.38 1.16
CA ALA A 98 7.90 -2.49 2.09
C ALA A 98 8.99 -3.56 1.96
N ALA A 99 9.44 -3.87 0.74
CA ALA A 99 10.49 -4.86 0.52
C ALA A 99 11.82 -4.47 1.16
N ALA A 100 12.17 -3.18 1.17
CA ALA A 100 13.37 -2.69 1.84
C ALA A 100 13.29 -2.91 3.37
N HIS A 101 12.14 -2.58 3.97
CA HIS A 101 11.90 -2.74 5.41
C HIS A 101 11.82 -4.21 5.84
N LEU A 102 10.98 -4.99 5.16
CA LEU A 102 10.73 -6.40 5.50
C LEU A 102 11.97 -7.29 5.38
N ARG A 103 12.94 -6.89 4.55
CA ARG A 103 14.23 -7.57 4.46
C ARG A 103 15.01 -7.55 5.78
N GLU A 104 14.86 -6.50 6.59
CA GLU A 104 15.48 -6.40 7.93
C GLU A 104 14.90 -7.46 8.90
N HIS A 105 13.69 -7.95 8.61
CA HIS A 105 12.98 -8.98 9.35
C HIS A 105 13.11 -10.37 8.71
N SER A 106 14.06 -10.58 7.80
CA SER A 106 14.22 -11.84 7.05
C SER A 106 12.98 -12.26 6.25
N ILE A 107 12.16 -11.30 5.84
CA ILE A 107 11.00 -11.51 4.98
C ILE A 107 11.35 -11.03 3.56
N LYS A 108 11.15 -11.89 2.57
CA LYS A 108 11.42 -11.59 1.16
C LYS A 108 10.14 -11.28 0.41
N VAL A 109 10.11 -10.14 -0.27
CA VAL A 109 9.01 -9.77 -1.16
C VAL A 109 9.28 -10.30 -2.56
N VAL A 110 8.27 -10.97 -3.14
CA VAL A 110 8.29 -11.53 -4.49
C VAL A 110 7.10 -10.97 -5.28
N LEU A 111 7.37 -10.37 -6.44
CA LEU A 111 6.35 -9.91 -7.37
C LEU A 111 6.18 -10.95 -8.48
N VAL A 112 5.08 -11.69 -8.45
CA VAL A 112 4.72 -12.68 -9.47
C VAL A 112 3.83 -12.03 -10.52
N ASN A 113 4.39 -11.77 -11.69
CA ASN A 113 3.64 -11.18 -12.78
C ASN A 113 2.92 -12.26 -13.61
N VAL A 114 1.65 -12.03 -13.95
CA VAL A 114 0.80 -12.97 -14.72
C VAL A 114 0.52 -12.52 -16.16
N ASP A 115 1.24 -11.53 -16.68
CA ASP A 115 1.14 -11.15 -18.09
C ASP A 115 1.65 -12.28 -18.99
N ARG A 116 0.95 -12.56 -20.09
CA ARG A 116 1.34 -13.63 -21.03
C ARG A 116 2.72 -13.43 -21.65
N GLY A 117 3.16 -12.18 -21.78
CA GLY A 117 4.50 -11.84 -22.26
C GLY A 117 5.61 -12.00 -21.20
N GLY A 118 5.25 -12.39 -19.97
CA GLY A 118 6.20 -12.66 -18.89
C GLY A 118 7.20 -11.52 -18.66
N ALA A 119 8.47 -11.89 -18.52
CA ALA A 119 9.55 -10.95 -18.23
C ALA A 119 9.71 -9.85 -19.29
N GLU A 120 9.45 -10.15 -20.57
CA GLU A 120 9.62 -9.19 -21.67
C GLU A 120 8.67 -8.00 -21.57
N VAL A 121 7.48 -8.21 -20.97
CA VAL A 121 6.48 -7.15 -20.74
C VAL A 121 6.65 -6.53 -19.37
N ALA A 122 6.81 -7.37 -18.34
CA ALA A 122 6.76 -6.93 -16.95
C ALA A 122 8.06 -6.25 -16.50
N GLN A 123 9.23 -6.70 -16.96
CA GLN A 123 10.49 -6.16 -16.48
C GLN A 123 10.72 -4.70 -16.91
N PRO A 124 10.52 -4.31 -18.18
CA PRO A 124 10.63 -2.90 -18.57
C PRO A 124 9.60 -2.01 -17.85
N PHE A 125 8.43 -2.56 -17.50
CA PHE A 125 7.39 -1.86 -16.75
C PHE A 125 7.83 -1.51 -15.32
N LEU A 126 8.50 -2.45 -14.65
CA LEU A 126 9.09 -2.26 -13.33
C LEU A 126 10.29 -1.32 -13.38
N ASP A 127 11.20 -1.52 -14.34
CA ASP A 127 12.42 -0.72 -14.50
C ASP A 127 12.08 0.77 -14.70
N LYS A 128 11.08 1.08 -15.54
CA LYS A 128 10.58 2.45 -15.75
C LYS A 128 10.04 3.11 -14.49
N ARG A 129 9.59 2.32 -13.53
CA ARG A 129 9.03 2.76 -12.23
C ARG A 129 10.01 2.63 -11.07
N GLN A 130 11.25 2.22 -11.37
CA GLN A 130 12.31 2.03 -10.39
C GLN A 130 11.96 1.01 -9.29
N ILE A 131 11.16 0.01 -9.63
CA ILE A 131 10.81 -1.10 -8.73
C ILE A 131 11.87 -2.18 -8.88
N ASN A 132 12.82 -2.25 -7.95
CA ASN A 132 14.03 -3.06 -8.05
C ASN A 132 14.32 -3.92 -6.81
N THR A 133 13.75 -3.58 -5.66
CA THR A 133 14.04 -4.28 -4.39
C THR A 133 13.33 -5.63 -4.29
N PRO A 134 12.03 -5.76 -4.64
CA PRO A 134 11.37 -7.04 -4.72
C PRO A 134 12.01 -7.98 -5.75
N LEU A 135 11.97 -9.29 -5.47
CA LEU A 135 12.34 -10.28 -6.48
C LEU A 135 11.22 -10.42 -7.52
N SER A 136 11.51 -10.16 -8.79
CA SER A 136 10.57 -10.41 -9.89
C SER A 136 10.54 -11.88 -10.28
N ALA A 137 9.34 -12.44 -10.37
CA ALA A 137 9.03 -13.76 -10.89
C ALA A 137 7.85 -13.72 -11.87
N TYR A 138 7.72 -14.74 -12.72
CA TYR A 138 6.78 -14.73 -13.84
C TYR A 138 5.97 -16.02 -13.94
N ASP A 139 4.66 -15.87 -14.15
CA ASP A 139 3.69 -16.92 -14.41
C ASP A 139 2.93 -16.64 -15.74
N PRO A 140 3.62 -16.62 -16.89
CA PRO A 140 3.02 -16.20 -18.17
C PRO A 140 1.92 -17.14 -18.64
N ASN A 141 1.96 -18.40 -18.20
CA ASN A 141 0.93 -19.40 -18.50
C ASN A 141 -0.21 -19.37 -17.47
N GLY A 142 -0.12 -18.60 -16.39
CA GLY A 142 -1.12 -18.55 -15.32
C GLY A 142 -1.28 -19.87 -14.54
N GLU A 143 -0.26 -20.72 -14.52
CA GLU A 143 -0.30 -22.02 -13.87
C GLU A 143 -0.45 -21.88 -12.35
N TRP A 144 0.35 -21.00 -11.75
CA TRP A 144 0.28 -20.69 -10.33
C TRP A 144 -1.04 -20.01 -9.98
N ALA A 145 -1.44 -19.00 -10.76
CA ALA A 145 -2.69 -18.29 -10.53
C ALA A 145 -3.92 -19.23 -10.58
N ARG A 146 -3.96 -20.18 -11.52
CA ARG A 146 -5.03 -21.19 -11.61
C ARG A 146 -4.97 -22.21 -10.50
N ALA A 147 -3.79 -22.75 -10.18
CA ALA A 147 -3.63 -23.76 -9.14
C ALA A 147 -4.07 -23.26 -7.76
N LEU A 148 -3.77 -21.99 -7.46
CA LEU A 148 -4.21 -21.30 -6.25
C LEU A 148 -5.65 -20.79 -6.31
N LYS A 149 -6.33 -20.93 -7.45
CA LYS A 149 -7.69 -20.42 -7.70
C LYS A 149 -7.84 -18.94 -7.34
N LEU A 150 -6.86 -18.11 -7.73
CA LEU A 150 -6.89 -16.68 -7.45
C LEU A 150 -8.17 -16.05 -8.04
N ARG A 151 -8.94 -15.37 -7.19
CA ARG A 151 -10.24 -14.79 -7.56
C ARG A 151 -10.12 -13.38 -8.14
N GLY A 152 -8.94 -12.76 -8.06
CA GLY A 152 -8.68 -11.42 -8.55
C GLY A 152 -7.24 -10.97 -8.33
N LEU A 153 -6.93 -9.80 -8.87
CA LEU A 153 -5.65 -9.12 -8.68
C LEU A 153 -5.87 -7.74 -8.02
N PRO A 154 -4.91 -7.25 -7.23
CA PRO A 154 -3.76 -8.01 -6.74
C PRO A 154 -4.22 -9.07 -5.72
N THR A 155 -3.43 -10.14 -5.58
CA THR A 155 -3.58 -11.08 -4.46
C THR A 155 -2.20 -11.32 -3.87
N THR A 156 -2.06 -11.12 -2.57
CA THR A 156 -0.82 -11.33 -1.82
C THR A 156 -0.94 -12.56 -0.94
N LEU A 157 0.09 -13.40 -0.95
CA LEU A 157 0.26 -14.53 -0.04
C LEU A 157 1.31 -14.21 1.01
N LEU A 158 1.04 -14.57 2.26
CA LEU A 158 1.99 -14.54 3.37
C LEU A 158 2.36 -15.98 3.72
N ILE A 159 3.59 -16.37 3.42
CA ILE A 159 4.10 -17.74 3.57
C ILE A 159 5.15 -17.75 4.68
N LYS A 160 4.86 -18.45 5.78
CA LYS A 160 5.79 -18.61 6.90
C LYS A 160 6.97 -19.49 6.52
N GLN A 161 8.11 -19.24 7.14
CA GLN A 161 9.28 -20.11 7.02
C GLN A 161 8.94 -21.54 7.49
N GLY A 162 9.28 -22.54 6.68
CA GLY A 162 9.15 -23.96 7.04
C GLY A 162 7.72 -24.51 7.06
N LEU A 163 6.69 -23.71 6.75
CA LEU A 163 5.31 -24.18 6.66
C LEU A 163 4.87 -24.38 5.21
N SER A 164 3.99 -25.37 4.99
CA SER A 164 3.42 -25.66 3.67
C SER A 164 2.16 -24.83 3.35
N GLY A 165 1.66 -24.05 4.32
CA GLY A 165 0.47 -23.22 4.19
C GLY A 165 0.77 -21.72 4.10
N TYR A 166 -0.25 -20.92 3.84
CA TYR A 166 -0.16 -19.46 3.74
C TYR A 166 -1.46 -18.79 4.18
N ALA A 167 -1.38 -17.50 4.54
CA ALA A 167 -2.53 -16.61 4.52
C ALA A 167 -2.56 -15.83 3.21
N SER A 168 -3.73 -15.38 2.77
CA SER A 168 -3.89 -14.55 1.59
C SER A 168 -4.68 -13.28 1.87
N HIS A 169 -4.38 -12.25 1.09
CA HIS A 169 -5.14 -11.01 1.00
C HIS A 169 -5.45 -10.73 -0.47
N THR A 170 -6.71 -10.47 -0.80
CA THR A 170 -7.11 -10.07 -2.17
C THR A 170 -7.57 -8.61 -2.16
N GLY A 171 -6.99 -7.83 -3.06
CA GLY A 171 -7.18 -6.38 -3.15
C GLY A 171 -5.89 -5.60 -2.85
N PRO A 172 -5.84 -4.30 -3.22
CA PRO A 172 -4.69 -3.46 -2.94
C PRO A 172 -4.56 -3.14 -1.46
N ALA A 173 -3.35 -2.85 -0.99
CA ALA A 173 -3.12 -2.43 0.39
C ALA A 173 -2.04 -1.34 0.52
N GLU A 174 -2.05 -0.64 1.65
CA GLU A 174 -1.07 0.37 2.03
C GLU A 174 0.21 -0.29 2.59
N TRP A 175 0.94 -1.02 1.74
CA TRP A 175 2.07 -1.88 2.12
C TRP A 175 3.21 -1.18 2.87
N ALA A 176 3.36 0.13 2.69
CA ALA A 176 4.37 0.93 3.37
C ALA A 176 3.87 1.57 4.68
N SER A 177 2.60 1.35 5.05
CA SER A 177 2.07 1.89 6.30
C SER A 177 2.58 1.09 7.50
N PRO A 178 2.85 1.73 8.65
CA PRO A 178 3.28 1.02 9.86
C PRO A 178 2.31 -0.09 10.26
N ALA A 179 1.00 0.17 10.19
CA ALA A 179 -0.01 -0.82 10.56
C ALA A 179 0.03 -2.10 9.72
N VAL A 180 0.29 -2.00 8.40
CA VAL A 180 0.42 -3.16 7.52
C VAL A 180 1.76 -3.85 7.72
N LEU A 181 2.86 -3.08 7.84
CA LEU A 181 4.19 -3.63 8.08
C LEU A 181 4.22 -4.43 9.39
N ASP A 182 3.73 -3.85 10.48
CA ASP A 182 3.63 -4.50 11.80
C ASP A 182 2.80 -5.78 11.71
N GLN A 183 1.65 -5.75 11.04
CA GLN A 183 0.80 -6.93 10.87
C GLN A 183 1.51 -8.03 10.05
N VAL A 184 2.22 -7.67 8.99
CA VAL A 184 2.96 -8.62 8.15
C VAL A 184 4.11 -9.23 8.96
N THR A 185 4.88 -8.42 9.70
CA THR A 185 5.98 -8.91 10.53
C THR A 185 5.47 -9.78 11.67
N ASP A 186 4.39 -9.40 12.36
CA ASP A 186 3.77 -10.19 13.43
C ASP A 186 3.22 -11.52 12.90
N TYR A 187 2.67 -11.52 11.68
CA TYR A 187 2.18 -12.75 11.07
C TYR A 187 3.35 -13.65 10.66
N LEU A 188 4.41 -13.12 10.03
CA LEU A 188 5.47 -13.92 9.40
C LEU A 188 6.67 -14.25 10.31
N GLY A 189 6.84 -13.53 11.43
CA GLY A 189 7.84 -13.77 12.47
C GLY A 189 7.25 -14.42 13.71
#